data_AF-A0A172U505-F1
#
_entry.id   AF-A0A172U505-F1
#
_cell.length_a   1.000
_cell.length_b   1.000
_cell.length_c   1.000
_cell.angle_alpha   90.00
_cell.angle_beta   90.00
_cell.angle_gamma   90.00
#
_symmetry.space_group_name_H-M   'P 1'
#
loop_
_entity.id
_entity.type
_entity.pdbx_description
1 polymer ?
#
loop_
_entity_poly.entity_id
_entity_poly.type
_entity_poly.pdbx_seq_one_letter_code
_entity_poly.pdbx_strand_id
1 'polypeptide(L)'
;MKKNLLTFTAAIAVALLPALASAGDADTCKGCHNGSVAPGVDALKSKFKTVDELVAGAKASKNDMMKPMQADTAKLKAAAAEILK
;
A
#
# COMPACT_ATOMS: atom_id res chain seq x y z
N MET A 1 -29.48 56.40 13.88
CA MET A 1 -29.96 55.15 13.25
C MET A 1 -28.93 54.08 13.47
N LYS A 2 -29.32 52.98 14.13
CA LYS A 2 -28.51 51.79 14.37
C LYS A 2 -28.29 51.07 13.04
N LYS A 3 -27.04 50.70 12.72
CA LYS A 3 -26.68 49.66 11.74
C LYS A 3 -25.33 49.12 12.22
N ASN A 4 -25.34 47.98 12.92
CA ASN A 4 -25.23 46.66 12.30
C ASN A 4 -23.87 46.54 11.58
N LEU A 5 -23.03 45.55 11.79
CA LEU A 5 -23.15 44.27 12.47
C LEU A 5 -21.74 43.67 12.33
N LEU A 6 -21.24 43.15 13.44
CA LEU A 6 -20.08 42.27 13.59
C LEU A 6 -19.61 41.59 12.29
N THR A 7 -18.41 41.95 11.82
CA THR A 7 -17.72 41.25 10.74
C THR A 7 -16.63 40.36 11.35
N PHE A 8 -17.02 39.15 11.76
CA PHE A 8 -16.09 38.08 12.13
C PHE A 8 -16.60 36.76 11.55
N THR A 9 -16.47 36.61 10.24
CA THR A 9 -16.66 35.33 9.55
C THR A 9 -15.57 35.17 8.50
N ALA A 10 -14.38 34.82 8.95
CA ALA A 10 -13.37 34.26 8.06
C ALA A 10 -12.58 33.20 8.82
N ALA A 11 -12.38 32.07 8.14
CA ALA A 11 -11.48 30.97 8.48
C ALA A 11 -11.98 29.91 9.47
N ILE A 12 -12.91 29.05 9.01
CA ILE A 12 -12.79 27.59 9.24
C ILE A 12 -13.30 26.87 7.98
N ALA A 13 -12.40 26.62 7.02
CA ALA A 13 -12.71 25.82 5.81
C ALA A 13 -11.55 24.89 5.42
N VAL A 14 -10.87 24.28 6.41
CA VAL A 14 -9.75 23.34 6.16
C VAL A 14 -9.86 22.05 7.00
N ALA A 15 -11.07 21.50 7.15
CA ALA A 15 -11.26 20.30 7.98
C ALA A 15 -11.94 19.11 7.28
N LEU A 16 -12.08 19.12 5.95
CA LEU A 16 -12.85 18.08 5.23
C LEU A 16 -12.20 17.69 3.90
N LEU A 17 -10.88 17.52 3.87
CA LEU A 17 -10.28 16.62 2.87
C LEU A 17 -10.30 15.22 3.51
N PRO A 18 -11.16 14.29 3.06
CA PRO A 18 -10.99 12.90 3.42
C PRO A 18 -9.58 12.54 2.95
N ALA A 19 -8.71 12.16 3.88
CA ALA A 19 -7.48 11.50 3.53
C ALA A 19 -7.91 10.25 2.76
N LEU A 20 -7.84 10.31 1.43
CA LEU A 20 -7.97 9.15 0.56
C LEU A 20 -6.79 8.27 0.93
N ALA A 21 -6.99 7.41 1.93
CA ALA A 21 -6.08 6.33 2.25
C ALA A 21 -6.04 5.47 1.00
N SER A 22 -5.07 5.73 0.12
CA SER A 22 -4.73 4.80 -0.94
C SER A 22 -4.33 3.52 -0.24
N ALA A 23 -5.12 2.46 -0.44
CA ALA A 23 -4.69 1.12 -0.10
C ALA A 23 -3.32 0.93 -0.76
N GLY A 24 -2.30 0.60 0.04
CA GLY A 24 -0.93 0.47 -0.43
C GLY A 24 -0.83 -0.66 -1.45
N ASP A 25 0.19 -0.63 -2.30
CA ASP A 25 0.39 -1.67 -3.32
C ASP A 25 0.48 -3.07 -2.67
N ALA A 26 1.01 -3.16 -1.45
CA ALA A 26 1.11 -4.38 -0.67
C ALA A 26 -0.23 -4.90 -0.15
N ASP A 27 -1.28 -4.08 -0.04
CA ASP A 27 -2.59 -4.53 0.46
C ASP A 27 -3.21 -5.58 -0.47
N THR A 28 -3.01 -5.43 -1.78
CA THR A 28 -3.45 -6.44 -2.76
C THR A 28 -2.66 -7.75 -2.66
N CYS A 29 -1.43 -7.70 -2.14
CA CYS A 29 -0.60 -8.88 -1.91
C CYS A 29 -1.01 -9.62 -0.63
N LYS A 30 -1.50 -8.92 0.39
CA LYS A 30 -1.96 -9.51 1.67
C LYS A 30 -3.14 -10.47 1.49
N GLY A 31 -3.96 -10.29 0.46
CA GLY A 31 -5.06 -11.21 0.16
C GLY A 31 -4.60 -12.66 0.01
N CYS A 32 -3.45 -12.89 -0.63
CA CYS A 32 -2.85 -14.21 -0.76
C CYS A 32 -1.75 -14.48 0.29
N HIS A 33 -0.92 -13.49 0.59
CA HIS A 33 0.18 -13.58 1.58
C HIS A 33 -0.31 -13.31 3.00
N ASN A 34 -1.28 -14.12 3.45
CA ASN A 34 -1.93 -14.03 4.76
C ASN A 34 -1.48 -15.13 5.76
N GLY A 35 -0.55 -16.00 5.35
CA GLY A 35 -0.08 -17.12 6.18
C GLY A 35 -0.86 -18.43 5.98
N SER A 36 -2.03 -18.39 5.34
CA SER A 36 -2.86 -19.57 5.07
C SER A 36 -2.78 -20.01 3.61
N VAL A 37 -2.92 -19.08 2.67
CA VAL A 37 -2.90 -19.37 1.21
C VAL A 37 -1.48 -19.37 0.66
N ALA A 38 -0.69 -18.39 1.09
CA ALA A 38 0.74 -18.25 0.82
C ALA A 38 1.45 -17.78 2.09
N PRO A 39 2.80 -17.87 2.16
CA PRO A 39 3.55 -17.37 3.30
C PRO A 39 3.17 -15.93 3.63
N GLY A 40 2.90 -15.66 4.90
CA GLY A 40 2.53 -14.32 5.35
C GLY A 40 3.61 -13.29 5.04
N VAL A 41 3.24 -12.01 5.01
CA VAL A 41 4.18 -10.90 4.77
C VAL A 41 5.39 -10.94 5.72
N ASP A 42 5.22 -11.34 6.97
CA ASP A 42 6.31 -11.46 7.94
C ASP A 42 7.31 -12.57 7.58
N ALA A 43 6.82 -13.66 6.99
CA ALA A 43 7.66 -14.72 6.47
C ALA A 43 8.46 -14.24 5.23
N LEU A 44 7.86 -13.35 4.41
CA LEU A 44 8.57 -12.70 3.31
C LEU A 44 9.70 -11.79 3.81
N LYS A 45 9.44 -10.93 4.81
CA LYS A 45 10.48 -10.08 5.44
C LYS A 45 11.60 -10.89 6.09
N SER A 46 11.25 -12.05 6.64
CA SER A 46 12.23 -12.95 7.26
C SER A 46 13.14 -13.60 6.21
N LYS A 47 12.58 -13.96 5.04
CA LYS A 47 13.29 -14.66 3.96
C LYS A 47 14.09 -13.72 3.05
N PHE A 48 13.55 -12.56 2.69
CA PHE A 48 14.15 -11.63 1.75
C PHE A 48 14.57 -10.35 2.47
N LYS A 49 15.78 -9.88 2.25
CA LYS A 49 16.36 -8.73 2.96
C LYS A 49 16.33 -7.46 2.14
N THR A 50 16.20 -7.57 0.83
CA THR A 50 16.13 -6.42 -0.08
C THR A 50 14.93 -6.50 -1.01
N VAL A 51 14.52 -5.34 -1.52
CA VAL A 51 13.41 -5.22 -2.49
C VAL A 51 13.70 -6.06 -3.73
N ASP A 52 14.92 -6.02 -4.25
CA ASP A 52 15.32 -6.77 -5.43
C ASP A 52 15.28 -8.28 -5.20
N GLU A 53 15.72 -8.76 -4.03
CA GLU A 53 15.62 -10.18 -3.67
C GLU A 53 14.17 -10.65 -3.61
N LEU A 54 13.28 -9.86 -3.01
CA LEU A 54 11.86 -10.19 -2.92
C LEU A 54 11.19 -10.20 -4.30
N VAL A 55 11.49 -9.22 -5.16
CA VAL A 55 10.97 -9.16 -6.54
C VAL A 55 11.50 -10.32 -7.38
N ALA A 56 12.79 -10.65 -7.26
CA ALA A 56 13.38 -11.80 -7.94
C ALA A 56 12.72 -13.11 -7.46
N GLY A 57 12.50 -13.25 -6.15
CA GLY A 57 11.77 -14.38 -5.57
C GLY A 57 10.34 -14.52 -6.08
N ALA A 58 9.61 -13.40 -6.20
CA ALA A 58 8.26 -13.38 -6.75
C ALA A 58 8.24 -13.81 -8.22
N LYS A 59 9.17 -13.30 -9.03
CA LYS A 59 9.33 -13.67 -10.46
C LYS A 59 9.76 -15.12 -10.66
N ALA A 60 10.57 -15.65 -9.75
CA ALA A 60 11.04 -17.04 -9.79
C ALA A 60 10.04 -18.04 -9.18
N SER A 61 8.92 -17.56 -8.62
CA SER A 61 7.90 -18.42 -8.03
C SER A 61 7.34 -19.39 -9.08
N LYS A 62 7.28 -20.67 -8.70
CA LYS A 62 6.66 -21.74 -9.51
C LYS A 62 5.17 -21.92 -9.20
N ASN A 63 4.60 -21.11 -8.31
CA ASN A 63 3.18 -21.20 -7.97
C ASN A 63 2.35 -20.53 -9.07
N ASP A 64 1.44 -21.28 -9.68
CA ASP A 64 0.58 -20.80 -10.76
C ASP A 64 -0.29 -19.60 -10.35
N MET A 65 -0.66 -19.48 -9.08
CA MET A 65 -1.41 -18.33 -8.56
C MET A 65 -0.61 -17.03 -8.58
N MET A 66 0.73 -17.10 -8.61
CA MET A 66 1.61 -15.93 -8.66
C MET A 66 1.75 -15.36 -10.08
N LYS A 67 1.49 -16.16 -11.12
CA LYS A 67 1.70 -15.79 -12.54
C LYS A 67 1.11 -14.43 -12.93
N PRO A 68 -0.13 -14.06 -12.54
CA PRO A 68 -0.69 -12.77 -12.93
C PRO A 68 0.10 -11.57 -12.41
N MET A 69 0.75 -11.70 -11.26
CA MET A 69 1.54 -10.61 -10.68
C MET A 69 2.98 -10.58 -11.22
N GLN A 70 3.49 -11.68 -11.77
CA GLN A 70 4.86 -11.74 -12.31
C GLN A 70 5.07 -10.82 -13.52
N ALA A 71 4.00 -10.56 -14.27
CA ALA A 71 4.02 -9.65 -15.41
C ALA A 71 4.19 -8.18 -15.00
N ASP A 72 3.65 -7.79 -13.83
CA ASP A 72 3.68 -6.41 -13.36
C ASP A 72 4.87 -6.15 -12.43
N THR A 73 6.03 -5.91 -13.05
CA THR A 73 7.27 -5.65 -12.31
C THR A 73 7.20 -4.36 -11.49
N ALA A 74 6.47 -3.35 -11.94
CA ALA A 74 6.34 -2.09 -11.22
C ALA A 74 5.56 -2.31 -9.91
N LYS A 75 4.42 -3.01 -9.99
CA LYS A 75 3.63 -3.38 -8.83
C LYS A 75 4.40 -4.26 -7.84
N LEU A 76 5.16 -5.24 -8.34
CA LEU A 76 6.02 -6.06 -7.48
C LEU A 76 7.06 -5.23 -6.72
N LYS A 77 7.69 -4.25 -7.38
CA LYS A 77 8.67 -3.36 -6.73
C LYS A 77 8.02 -2.46 -5.69
N ALA A 78 6.87 -1.87 -5.99
CA ALA A 78 6.14 -1.01 -5.06
C ALA A 78 5.68 -1.79 -3.81
N ALA A 79 5.04 -2.94 -4.00
CA ALA A 79 4.63 -3.81 -2.91
C ALA A 79 5.83 -4.32 -2.10
N ALA A 80 6.94 -4.70 -2.75
CA ALA A 80 8.14 -5.14 -2.05
C ALA A 80 8.79 -4.03 -1.22
N ALA A 81 8.79 -2.78 -1.72
CA ALA A 81 9.27 -1.62 -0.97
C ALA A 81 8.42 -1.34 0.27
N GLU A 82 7.10 -1.49 0.17
CA GLU A 82 6.20 -1.37 1.32
C GLU A 82 6.36 -2.52 2.33
N ILE A 83 6.51 -3.75 1.85
CA ILE A 83 6.68 -4.94 2.70
C ILE A 83 8.01 -4.89 3.46
N LEU A 84 9.09 -4.41 2.85
CA LEU A 84 10.42 -4.40 3.50
C LEU A 84 10.75 -3.10 4.23
N LYS A 85 9.81 -2.14 4.23
CA LYS A 85 9.84 -1.00 5.15
C LYS A 85 9.60 -1.45 6.59
#